data_AF-A0A3B9IDS7-F1
#
_entry.id   AF-A0A3B9IDS7-F1
#
_cell.length_a   1.000
_cell.length_b   1.000
_cell.length_c   1.000
_cell.angle_alpha   90.00
_cell.angle_beta   90.00
_cell.angle_gamma   90.00
#
_symmetry.space_group_name_H-M   'P 1'
#
loop_
_entity.id
_entity.type
_entity.pdbx_description
1 polymer ?
#
loop_
_entity_poly.entity_id
_entity_poly.type
_entity_poly.pdbx_seq_one_letter_code
_entity_poly.pdbx_strand_id
1 'polypeptide(L)'
;MTRDEFKITRDQLGLTQADLGARMGVSRNAIIDLEAGKTTLRPMHVLAIERVSLAVAIERRDPMLAVPSVRREALALVQLITG
;
A
#
# COMPACT_ATOMS: atom_id res chain seq x y z
N MET A 1 -7.19 -0.81 -7.96
CA MET A 1 -6.70 0.42 -7.32
C MET A 1 -6.53 1.51 -8.38
N THR A 2 -7.25 2.61 -8.26
CA THR A 2 -7.08 3.84 -9.05
C THR A 2 -5.97 4.69 -8.45
N ARG A 3 -5.55 5.75 -9.15
CA ARG A 3 -4.60 6.74 -8.64
C ARG A 3 -5.10 7.41 -7.35
N ASP A 4 -6.38 7.76 -7.32
CA ASP A 4 -6.95 8.45 -6.16
C ASP A 4 -7.03 7.50 -4.96
N GLU A 5 -7.39 6.22 -5.19
CA GLU A 5 -7.30 5.16 -4.17
C GLU A 5 -5.87 4.95 -3.67
N PHE A 6 -4.86 5.02 -4.55
CA PHE A 6 -3.45 4.91 -4.18
C PHE A 6 -3.03 6.05 -3.24
N LYS A 7 -3.40 7.30 -3.58
CA LYS A 7 -3.13 8.47 -2.75
C LYS A 7 -3.84 8.39 -1.39
N ILE A 8 -5.14 8.05 -1.40
CA ILE A 8 -5.94 7.86 -0.19
C ILE A 8 -5.31 6.79 0.71
N THR A 9 -4.84 5.69 0.13
CA THR A 9 -4.14 4.63 0.88
C THR A 9 -2.89 5.19 1.56
N ARG A 10 -2.04 5.96 0.86
CA ARG A 10 -0.87 6.59 1.48
C ARG A 10 -1.27 7.48 2.66
N ASP A 11 -2.29 8.31 2.49
CA ASP A 11 -2.77 9.23 3.51
C ASP A 11 -3.33 8.47 4.73
N GLN A 12 -4.09 7.39 4.53
CA GLN A 12 -4.60 6.51 5.60
C GLN A 12 -3.49 5.80 6.36
N LEU A 13 -2.41 5.43 5.69
CA LEU A 13 -1.22 4.88 6.34
C LEU A 13 -0.44 5.96 7.12
N GLY A 14 -0.82 7.24 7.03
CA GLY A 14 -0.12 8.35 7.68
C GLY A 14 1.31 8.52 7.17
N LEU A 15 1.56 8.18 5.90
CA LEU A 15 2.89 8.25 5.29
C LEU A 15 3.01 9.53 4.45
N THR A 16 4.15 10.20 4.52
CA THR A 16 4.48 11.22 3.51
C THR A 16 4.82 10.56 2.17
N GLN A 17 4.86 11.34 1.10
CA GLN A 17 5.33 10.86 -0.21
C GLN A 17 6.80 10.38 -0.16
N ALA A 18 7.61 10.95 0.74
CA ALA A 18 8.98 10.50 0.96
C ALA A 18 9.02 9.14 1.66
N ASP A 19 8.20 8.95 2.70
CA ASP A 19 8.13 7.69 3.44
C ASP A 19 7.63 6.56 2.55
N LEU A 20 6.59 6.83 1.75
CA LEU A 20 6.08 5.84 0.81
C LEU A 20 7.14 5.48 -0.24
N GLY A 21 7.85 6.48 -0.79
CA GLY A 21 8.95 6.26 -1.73
C GLY A 21 10.03 5.37 -1.13
N ALA A 22 10.50 5.69 0.09
CA ALA A 22 11.50 4.89 0.79
C ALA A 22 11.04 3.43 1.01
N ARG A 23 9.79 3.23 1.43
CA ARG A 23 9.22 1.88 1.64
C ARG A 23 8.99 1.10 0.35
N MET A 24 8.73 1.79 -0.76
CA MET A 24 8.56 1.17 -2.09
C MET A 24 9.88 1.02 -2.86
N GLY A 25 10.99 1.56 -2.36
CA GLY A 25 12.29 1.55 -3.05
C GLY A 25 12.34 2.50 -4.26
N VAL A 26 11.58 3.59 -4.24
CA VAL A 26 11.54 4.61 -5.31
C VAL A 26 11.75 6.01 -4.75
N SER A 27 12.06 6.98 -5.62
CA SER A 27 12.22 8.37 -5.18
C SER A 27 10.89 9.00 -4.76
N ARG A 28 10.94 10.02 -3.89
CA ARG A 28 9.78 10.87 -3.57
C ARG A 28 9.11 11.45 -4.82
N ASN A 29 9.92 11.85 -5.81
CA ASN A 29 9.41 12.43 -7.05
C ASN A 29 8.61 11.41 -7.87
N ALA A 30 9.01 10.13 -7.86
CA ALA A 30 8.23 9.08 -8.51
C ALA A 30 6.82 8.96 -7.88
N ILE A 31 6.70 9.08 -6.56
CA ILE A 31 5.40 9.08 -5.88
C ILE A 31 4.58 10.32 -6.26
N ILE A 32 5.19 11.51 -6.30
CA ILE A 32 4.53 12.74 -6.74
C ILE A 32 3.97 12.60 -8.16
N ASP A 33 4.78 12.09 -9.08
CA ASP A 33 4.39 11.96 -10.48
C ASP A 33 3.28 10.91 -10.68
N LEU A 34 3.30 9.83 -9.88
CA LEU A 34 2.21 8.87 -9.83
C LEU A 34 0.91 9.50 -9.32
N GLU A 35 0.95 10.18 -8.17
CA GLU A 35 -0.22 10.81 -7.55
C GLU A 35 -0.77 12.00 -8.37
N ALA A 36 0.09 12.67 -9.13
CA ALA A 36 -0.31 13.73 -10.06
C ALA A 36 -0.85 13.19 -11.40
N GLY A 37 -0.69 11.88 -11.68
CA GLY A 37 -1.06 11.28 -12.95
C GLY A 37 -0.11 11.60 -14.12
N LYS A 38 1.06 12.15 -13.84
CA LYS A 38 2.13 12.33 -14.84
C LYS A 38 2.75 11.00 -15.24
N THR A 39 2.77 10.04 -14.31
CA THR A 39 3.15 8.65 -14.57
C THR A 39 1.94 7.74 -14.41
N THR A 40 1.75 6.81 -15.36
CA THR A 40 0.67 5.82 -15.28
C THR A 40 0.88 4.88 -14.09
N LEU A 41 -0.16 4.70 -13.28
CA LEU A 41 -0.19 3.69 -12.23
C LEU A 41 -0.21 2.29 -12.87
N ARG A 42 0.80 1.46 -12.56
CA ARG A 42 0.97 0.10 -13.10
C ARG A 42 0.72 -0.92 -11.99
N PRO A 43 0.44 -2.19 -12.33
CA PRO A 43 0.24 -3.26 -11.35
C PRO A 43 1.34 -3.36 -10.29
N MET A 44 2.61 -3.16 -10.70
CA MET A 44 3.75 -3.18 -9.76
C MET A 44 3.65 -2.11 -8.66
N HIS A 45 3.07 -0.95 -8.93
CA HIS A 45 2.87 0.10 -7.92
C HIS A 45 1.77 -0.31 -6.93
N VAL A 46 0.72 -0.95 -7.42
CA VAL A 46 -0.39 -1.46 -6.60
C VAL A 46 0.12 -2.55 -5.64
N LEU A 47 0.85 -3.55 -6.16
CA LEU A 47 1.45 -4.61 -5.34
C LEU A 47 2.42 -4.04 -4.29
N ALA A 48 3.21 -3.03 -4.67
CA ALA A 48 4.14 -2.39 -3.74
C ALA A 48 3.41 -1.66 -2.60
N ILE A 49 2.39 -0.84 -2.87
CA ILE A 49 1.64 -0.18 -1.78
C ILE A 49 0.82 -1.17 -0.96
N GLU A 50 0.32 -2.26 -1.56
CA GLU A 50 -0.32 -3.37 -0.83
C GLU A 50 0.66 -3.98 0.19
N ARG A 51 1.88 -4.31 -0.25
CA ARG A 51 2.94 -4.84 0.62
C ARG A 51 3.31 -3.87 1.75
N VAL A 52 3.36 -2.57 1.44
CA VAL A 52 3.58 -1.51 2.44
C VAL A 52 2.43 -1.45 3.43
N SER A 53 1.18 -1.49 2.97
CA SER A 53 0.01 -1.46 3.85
C SER A 53 0.00 -2.63 4.85
N LEU A 54 0.39 -3.83 4.39
CA LEU A 54 0.57 -5.01 5.25
C LEU A 54 1.65 -4.77 6.31
N ALA A 55 2.81 -4.23 5.91
CA ALA A 55 3.91 -3.97 6.84
C ALA A 55 3.51 -2.96 7.92
N VAL A 56 2.89 -1.84 7.52
CA VAL A 56 2.42 -0.80 8.44
C VAL A 56 1.35 -1.35 9.40
N ALA A 57 0.41 -2.17 8.89
CA ALA A 57 -0.60 -2.81 9.73
C ALA A 57 0.00 -3.70 10.81
N ILE A 58 1.02 -4.49 10.47
CA ILE A 58 1.76 -5.33 11.43
C ILE A 58 2.53 -4.47 12.43
N GLU A 59 3.30 -3.48 11.95
CA GLU A 59 4.11 -2.58 12.78
C GLU A 59 3.26 -1.85 13.82
N ARG A 60 2.08 -1.37 13.42
CA ARG A 60 1.17 -0.60 14.27
C ARG A 60 0.13 -1.45 15.00
N ARG A 61 0.14 -2.77 14.78
CA ARG A 61 -0.85 -3.72 15.32
C ARG A 61 -2.29 -3.32 15.02
N ASP A 62 -2.53 -2.78 13.84
CA ASP A 62 -3.85 -2.38 13.36
C ASP A 62 -4.12 -3.01 11.99
N PRO A 63 -4.93 -4.10 11.93
CA PRO A 63 -5.23 -4.77 10.67
C PRO A 63 -6.04 -3.89 9.71
N MET A 64 -6.72 -2.84 10.18
CA MET A 64 -7.54 -1.97 9.31
C MET A 64 -6.69 -1.06 8.41
N LEU A 65 -5.39 -0.91 8.71
CA LEU A 65 -4.45 -0.19 7.85
C LEU A 65 -4.06 -0.97 6.59
N ALA A 66 -4.15 -2.30 6.59
CA ALA A 66 -3.93 -3.09 5.39
C ALA A 66 -5.10 -2.88 4.43
N VAL A 67 -4.85 -2.70 3.14
CA VAL A 67 -5.93 -2.49 2.18
C VAL A 67 -6.86 -3.72 2.07
N PRO A 68 -8.13 -3.56 1.62
CA PRO A 68 -9.10 -4.65 1.64
C PRO A 68 -8.67 -5.94 0.92
N SER A 69 -7.93 -5.86 -0.19
CA SER A 69 -7.37 -7.04 -0.90
C SER A 69 -6.44 -7.84 0.01
N VAL A 70 -5.46 -7.16 0.61
CA VAL A 70 -4.48 -7.75 1.53
C VAL A 70 -5.16 -8.42 2.73
N ARG A 71 -6.18 -7.78 3.32
CA ARG A 71 -6.91 -8.39 4.46
C ARG A 71 -7.64 -9.67 4.06
N ARG A 72 -8.26 -9.70 2.88
CA ARG A 72 -8.94 -10.91 2.37
C ARG A 72 -7.94 -12.04 2.13
N GLU A 73 -6.81 -11.73 1.51
CA GLU A 73 -5.73 -12.71 1.27
C GLU A 73 -5.15 -13.23 2.59
N ALA A 74 -4.90 -12.36 3.56
CA ALA A 74 -4.41 -12.74 4.87
C ALA A 74 -5.39 -13.67 5.61
N LEU A 75 -6.71 -13.37 5.57
CA LEU A 75 -7.73 -14.23 6.18
C LEU A 75 -7.81 -15.59 5.49
N ALA A 76 -7.79 -15.63 4.15
CA ALA A 76 -7.78 -16.88 3.39
C ALA A 76 -6.54 -17.72 3.72
N LEU A 77 -5.37 -17.09 3.83
CA LEU A 77 -4.14 -17.76 4.22
C LEU A 77 -4.22 -18.31 5.65
N VAL A 78 -4.74 -17.53 6.60
CA VAL A 78 -4.92 -17.98 7.98
C VAL A 78 -5.84 -19.20 8.04
N GLN A 79 -6.97 -19.20 7.32
CA GLN A 79 -7.86 -20.38 7.24
C GLN A 79 -7.14 -21.64 6.73
N LEU A 80 -6.25 -21.51 5.74
CA LEU A 80 -5.45 -22.65 5.27
C LEU A 80 -4.43 -23.14 6.31
N ILE A 81 -3.96 -22.26 7.19
CA ILE A 81 -3.00 -22.58 8.24
C ILE A 81 -3.70 -23.17 9.48
N THR A 82 -4.89 -22.67 9.82
CA THR A 82 -5.59 -23.00 11.08
C THR A 82 -6.72 -24.02 10.95
N GLY A 83 -7.22 -24.29 9.74
CA GLY A 83 -8.44 -25.07 9.50
C GLY A 83 -9.70 -24.25 9.77
#